data_AF-A0A1G3AJI3-F1
#
_entry.id   AF-A0A1G3AJI3-F1
#
_cell.length_a   1.000
_cell.length_b   1.000
_cell.length_c   1.000
_cell.angle_alpha   90.00
_cell.angle_beta   90.00
_cell.angle_gamma   90.00
#
_symmetry.space_group_name_H-M   'P 1'
#
loop_
_entity.id
_entity.type
_entity.pdbx_description
1 polymer ?
#
loop_
_entity_poly.entity_id
_entity_poly.type
_entity_poly.pdbx_seq_one_letter_code
_entity_poly.pdbx_strand_id
1 'polypeptide(L)'
;MLLKKITICFLALVCCILVKSVSFGESAETLQMEKQEYEQELNRIKSLRKSFKPGPVNDINEYKKSADQIQDKWSQKNKEYYARLMWELCKPLSSGRFNNERQYNVAREYALSALAKPNEISLEIELELIGHVMTDMITPRSPTGQDWIQRRMKDVEVRLHAWKRLTDVVDPNWDPNDMPFINVPLPPGVEGISGMSPKSIKDPKLRAEYEASIEKNEQKAKRYSEQYGLRKWLKRFPPRAERYIVRAYSKPPFNLEELKQYLDNYTIDEKTKARILNDVTKNMQDKSQKIPKEPGK
;
A
#
# COMPACT_ATOMS: atom_id res chain seq x y z
N MET A 1 51.90 -27.77 9.30
CA MET A 1 50.66 -28.51 9.61
C MET A 1 49.46 -27.63 10.03
N LEU A 2 49.64 -26.35 10.40
CA LEU A 2 48.51 -25.47 10.78
C LEU A 2 47.65 -24.97 9.61
N LEU A 3 48.20 -24.84 8.39
CA LEU A 3 47.47 -24.26 7.26
C LEU A 3 46.34 -25.14 6.70
N LYS A 4 46.42 -26.47 6.89
CA LYS A 4 45.38 -27.41 6.41
C LYS A 4 44.12 -27.46 7.28
N LYS A 5 44.17 -26.97 8.54
CA LYS A 5 43.01 -26.99 9.44
C LYS A 5 42.08 -25.78 9.23
N ILE A 6 42.59 -24.66 8.74
CA ILE A 6 41.80 -23.43 8.52
C ILE A 6 40.90 -23.56 7.27
N THR A 7 41.33 -24.30 6.26
CA THR A 7 40.57 -24.49 5.01
C THR A 7 39.34 -25.38 5.19
N ILE A 8 39.36 -26.32 6.15
CA ILE A 8 38.24 -27.24 6.41
C ILE A 8 37.11 -26.54 7.18
N CYS A 9 37.43 -25.60 8.08
CA CYS A 9 36.42 -24.81 8.80
C CYS A 9 35.68 -23.82 7.90
N PHE A 10 36.34 -23.25 6.89
CA PHE A 10 35.67 -22.37 5.91
C PHE A 10 34.73 -23.15 4.98
N LEU A 11 35.05 -24.38 4.62
CA LEU A 11 34.15 -25.19 3.78
C LEU A 11 32.87 -25.62 4.53
N ALA A 12 32.97 -25.91 5.82
CA ALA A 12 31.80 -26.23 6.65
C ALA A 12 30.89 -25.01 6.89
N LEU A 13 31.47 -23.82 7.08
CA LEU A 13 30.67 -22.59 7.26
C LEU A 13 29.98 -22.15 5.96
N VAL A 14 30.61 -22.35 4.80
CA VAL A 14 30.02 -22.05 3.48
C VAL A 14 28.92 -23.05 3.11
N CYS A 15 29.02 -24.33 3.52
CA CYS A 15 27.92 -25.28 3.34
C CYS A 15 26.69 -24.95 4.21
N CYS A 16 26.84 -24.39 5.41
CA CYS A 16 25.70 -23.99 6.24
C CYS A 16 24.98 -22.72 5.75
N ILE A 17 25.64 -21.87 4.94
CA ILE A 17 25.04 -20.66 4.35
C ILE A 17 24.38 -20.95 2.98
N LEU A 18 24.76 -22.05 2.32
CA LEU A 18 24.19 -22.48 1.04
C LEU A 18 23.04 -23.48 1.16
N VAL A 19 22.76 -24.02 2.35
CA VAL A 19 21.41 -24.53 2.66
C VAL A 19 20.52 -23.31 2.94
N LYS A 20 20.33 -22.45 1.93
CA LYS A 20 19.07 -21.73 1.81
C LYS A 20 18.03 -22.83 1.85
N SER A 21 17.26 -22.83 2.94
CA SER A 21 16.04 -23.60 3.10
C SER A 21 15.40 -23.80 1.73
N VAL A 22 15.55 -25.01 1.19
CA VAL A 22 14.68 -25.50 0.13
C VAL A 22 13.32 -25.48 0.79
N SER A 23 12.61 -24.35 0.68
CA SER A 23 11.20 -24.32 1.02
C SER A 23 10.59 -25.27 0.01
N PHE A 24 10.31 -26.49 0.45
CA PHE A 24 9.38 -27.36 -0.22
C PHE A 24 8.18 -26.47 -0.55
N GLY A 25 8.00 -26.18 -1.84
CA GLY A 25 6.97 -25.25 -2.29
C GLY A 25 5.66 -25.65 -1.65
N GLU A 26 4.96 -24.68 -1.04
CA GLU A 26 3.63 -24.93 -0.49
C GLU A 26 2.79 -25.66 -1.53
N SER A 27 2.14 -26.75 -1.12
CA SER A 27 1.32 -27.51 -2.04
C SER A 27 0.16 -26.64 -2.53
N ALA A 28 -0.30 -26.89 -3.75
CA ALA A 28 -1.47 -26.18 -4.30
C ALA A 28 -2.70 -26.31 -3.36
N GLU A 29 -2.80 -27.42 -2.64
CA GLU A 29 -3.81 -27.65 -1.62
C GLU A 29 -3.67 -26.70 -0.43
N THR A 30 -2.47 -26.49 0.10
CA THR A 30 -2.20 -25.51 1.17
C THR A 30 -2.59 -24.10 0.75
N LEU A 31 -2.19 -23.68 -0.46
CA LEU A 31 -2.55 -22.37 -1.00
C LEU A 31 -4.07 -22.20 -1.17
N GLN A 32 -4.76 -23.26 -1.61
CA GLN A 32 -6.21 -23.26 -1.76
C GLN A 32 -6.93 -23.18 -0.41
N MET A 33 -6.47 -23.93 0.59
CA MET A 33 -7.02 -23.87 1.95
C MET A 33 -6.81 -22.48 2.57
N GLU A 34 -5.61 -21.90 2.45
CA GLU A 34 -5.35 -20.55 2.94
C GLU A 34 -6.25 -19.51 2.28
N LYS A 35 -6.46 -19.59 0.96
CA LYS A 35 -7.40 -18.72 0.25
C LYS A 35 -8.83 -18.88 0.76
N GLN A 36 -9.28 -20.10 1.03
CA GLN A 36 -10.62 -20.35 1.60
C GLN A 36 -10.76 -19.74 3.00
N GLU A 37 -9.75 -19.92 3.87
CA GLU A 37 -9.73 -19.29 5.19
C GLU A 37 -9.77 -17.75 5.09
N TYR A 38 -9.02 -17.17 4.16
CA TYR A 38 -9.02 -15.73 3.90
C TYR A 38 -10.42 -15.24 3.53
N GLU A 39 -11.10 -15.90 2.59
CA GLU A 39 -12.45 -15.52 2.17
C GLU A 39 -13.46 -15.65 3.32
N GLN A 40 -13.32 -16.65 4.18
CA GLN A 40 -14.16 -16.79 5.38
C GLN A 40 -13.97 -15.62 6.34
N GLU A 41 -12.72 -15.23 6.64
CA GLU A 41 -12.43 -14.10 7.52
C GLU A 41 -12.87 -12.76 6.90
N LEU A 42 -12.68 -12.59 5.61
CA LEU A 42 -13.16 -11.42 4.88
C LEU A 42 -14.69 -11.30 4.97
N ASN A 43 -15.41 -12.41 4.82
CA ASN A 43 -16.86 -12.45 4.99
C ASN A 43 -17.27 -12.19 6.44
N ARG A 44 -16.52 -12.67 7.43
CA ARG A 44 -16.73 -12.37 8.85
C ARG A 44 -16.59 -10.87 9.12
N ILE A 45 -15.53 -10.22 8.63
CA ILE A 45 -15.34 -8.77 8.75
C ILE A 45 -16.50 -8.00 8.09
N LYS A 46 -16.89 -8.40 6.87
CA LYS A 46 -18.00 -7.75 6.16
C LYS A 46 -19.33 -7.87 6.92
N SER A 47 -19.60 -9.02 7.52
CA SER A 47 -20.78 -9.25 8.35
C SER A 47 -20.76 -8.43 9.63
N LEU A 48 -19.62 -8.38 10.33
CA LEU A 48 -19.42 -7.52 11.51
C LEU A 48 -19.61 -6.04 11.17
N ARG A 49 -19.11 -5.58 10.01
CA ARG A 49 -19.33 -4.20 9.55
C ARG A 49 -20.81 -3.91 9.32
N LYS A 50 -21.55 -4.85 8.76
CA LYS A 50 -22.99 -4.70 8.51
C LYS A 50 -23.81 -4.64 9.80
N SER A 51 -23.34 -5.23 10.90
CA SER A 51 -24.04 -5.17 12.19
C SER A 51 -23.87 -3.83 12.92
N PHE A 52 -22.96 -2.94 12.47
CA PHE A 52 -22.82 -1.63 13.09
C PHE A 52 -24.03 -0.74 12.86
N LYS A 53 -24.57 -0.23 13.96
CA LYS A 53 -25.64 0.75 13.93
C LYS A 53 -25.04 2.15 13.82
N PRO A 54 -25.67 3.10 13.11
CA PRO A 54 -25.32 4.51 13.23
C PRO A 54 -25.46 4.98 14.70
N GLY A 55 -24.54 5.82 15.17
CA GLY A 55 -24.59 6.39 16.53
C GLY A 55 -23.57 5.78 17.51
N PRO A 56 -23.62 6.16 18.80
CA PRO A 56 -22.58 5.86 19.79
C PRO A 56 -22.56 4.40 20.29
N VAL A 57 -23.30 3.51 19.63
CA VAL A 57 -23.64 2.18 20.16
C VAL A 57 -22.53 1.16 19.93
N ASN A 58 -21.63 1.39 18.97
CA ASN A 58 -20.62 0.40 18.62
C ASN A 58 -19.45 0.44 19.63
N ASP A 59 -19.19 -0.69 20.29
CA ASP A 59 -18.07 -0.83 21.22
C ASP A 59 -16.75 -1.03 20.46
N ILE A 60 -15.86 -0.04 20.58
CA ILE A 60 -14.53 -0.09 19.98
C ILE A 60 -13.67 -1.21 20.58
N ASN A 61 -13.86 -1.58 21.85
CA ASN A 61 -13.06 -2.60 22.51
C ASN A 61 -13.44 -4.00 22.01
N GLU A 62 -14.73 -4.27 21.85
CA GLU A 62 -15.21 -5.51 21.24
C GLU A 62 -14.73 -5.63 19.79
N TYR A 63 -14.77 -4.51 19.05
CA TYR A 63 -14.22 -4.47 17.70
C TYR A 63 -12.72 -4.73 17.67
N LYS A 64 -11.95 -4.06 18.54
CA LYS A 64 -10.51 -4.25 18.64
C LYS A 64 -10.18 -5.70 18.97
N LYS A 65 -10.87 -6.33 19.92
CA LYS A 65 -10.68 -7.75 20.26
C LYS A 65 -10.86 -8.66 19.05
N SER A 66 -11.89 -8.41 18.23
CA SER A 66 -12.13 -9.18 17.01
C SER A 66 -11.03 -8.97 15.96
N ALA A 67 -10.54 -7.73 15.83
CA ALA A 67 -9.45 -7.38 14.93
C ALA A 67 -8.10 -7.95 15.38
N ASP A 68 -7.80 -7.94 16.69
CA ASP A 68 -6.60 -8.55 17.29
C ASP A 68 -6.54 -10.05 16.97
N GLN A 69 -7.66 -10.78 17.10
CA GLN A 69 -7.73 -12.19 16.72
C GLN A 69 -7.38 -12.45 15.24
N ILE A 70 -7.81 -11.56 14.34
CA ILE A 70 -7.47 -11.65 12.92
C ILE A 70 -5.98 -11.34 12.72
N GLN A 71 -5.46 -10.32 13.39
CA GLN A 71 -4.06 -9.96 13.34
C GLN A 71 -3.16 -11.12 13.81
N ASP A 72 -3.46 -11.72 14.95
CA ASP A 72 -2.69 -12.84 15.50
C ASP A 72 -2.68 -14.03 14.53
N LYS A 73 -3.83 -14.32 13.92
CA LYS A 73 -3.97 -15.41 12.95
C LYS A 73 -3.22 -15.15 11.63
N TRP A 74 -3.23 -13.93 11.12
CA TRP A 74 -2.78 -13.61 9.75
C TRP A 74 -1.43 -12.90 9.65
N SER A 75 -0.93 -12.30 10.73
CA SER A 75 0.29 -11.48 10.69
C SER A 75 1.52 -12.24 10.18
N GLN A 76 1.59 -13.55 10.37
CA GLN A 76 2.69 -14.42 9.89
C GLN A 76 2.35 -15.23 8.64
N LYS A 77 1.11 -15.14 8.13
CA LYS A 77 0.62 -15.81 6.92
C LYS A 77 0.89 -14.95 5.66
N ASN A 78 0.19 -15.24 4.56
CA ASN A 78 0.24 -14.45 3.34
C ASN A 78 0.01 -12.94 3.61
N LYS A 79 1.01 -12.12 3.26
CA LYS A 79 1.02 -10.67 3.56
C LYS A 79 -0.04 -9.89 2.79
N GLU A 80 -0.35 -10.29 1.55
CA GLU A 80 -1.38 -9.65 0.74
C GLU A 80 -2.75 -9.87 1.37
N TYR A 81 -3.05 -11.10 1.81
CA TYR A 81 -4.29 -11.42 2.52
C TYR A 81 -4.38 -10.69 3.86
N TYR A 82 -3.31 -10.70 4.65
CA TYR A 82 -3.24 -9.95 5.90
C TYR A 82 -3.53 -8.46 5.70
N ALA A 83 -2.86 -7.82 4.74
CA ALA A 83 -3.02 -6.40 4.46
C ALA A 83 -4.44 -6.05 3.98
N ARG A 84 -5.07 -6.90 3.15
CA ARG A 84 -6.47 -6.74 2.73
C ARG A 84 -7.45 -6.85 3.90
N LEU A 85 -7.24 -7.80 4.81
CA LEU A 85 -8.05 -7.93 6.02
C LEU A 85 -7.90 -6.70 6.92
N MET A 86 -6.67 -6.22 7.14
CA MET A 86 -6.42 -5.01 7.93
C MET A 86 -7.05 -3.77 7.30
N TRP A 87 -6.99 -3.63 5.97
CA TRP A 87 -7.68 -2.54 5.26
C TRP A 87 -9.20 -2.58 5.48
N GLU A 88 -9.84 -3.75 5.34
CA GLU A 88 -11.27 -3.88 5.62
C GLU A 88 -11.63 -3.59 7.09
N LEU A 89 -10.74 -3.92 8.03
CA LEU A 89 -10.91 -3.57 9.44
C LEU A 89 -10.74 -2.06 9.71
N CYS A 90 -9.86 -1.39 8.97
CA CYS A 90 -9.64 0.05 9.14
C CYS A 90 -10.82 0.91 8.63
N LYS A 91 -11.61 0.41 7.67
CA LYS A 91 -12.77 1.14 7.09
C LYS A 91 -13.78 1.64 8.12
N PRO A 92 -14.40 0.80 8.96
CA PRO A 92 -15.36 1.28 9.95
C PRO A 92 -14.72 2.24 10.96
N LEU A 93 -13.49 1.97 11.39
CA LEU A 93 -12.72 2.82 12.31
C LEU A 93 -12.43 4.22 11.73
N SER A 94 -12.41 4.37 10.41
CA SER A 94 -12.12 5.65 9.75
C SER A 94 -13.37 6.37 9.22
N SER A 95 -14.57 5.81 9.43
CA SER A 95 -15.81 6.30 8.83
C SER A 95 -16.77 6.99 9.81
N GLY A 96 -16.30 7.31 11.02
CA GLY A 96 -17.11 7.93 12.08
C GLY A 96 -18.18 7.00 12.66
N ARG A 97 -18.04 5.69 12.46
CA ARG A 97 -18.99 4.67 12.97
C ARG A 97 -18.84 4.44 14.47
N PHE A 98 -17.69 4.79 15.04
CA PHE A 98 -17.50 4.81 16.48
C PHE A 98 -17.56 6.25 16.98
N ASN A 99 -18.31 6.50 18.04
CA ASN A 99 -18.27 7.79 18.75
C ASN A 99 -17.10 7.81 19.74
N ASN A 100 -15.92 7.41 19.29
CA ASN A 100 -14.74 7.29 20.12
C ASN A 100 -13.51 7.76 19.33
N GLU A 101 -12.84 8.79 19.83
CA GLU A 101 -11.65 9.36 19.18
C GLU A 101 -10.48 8.38 19.07
N ARG A 102 -10.45 7.32 19.91
CA ARG A 102 -9.45 6.25 19.82
C ARG A 102 -9.56 5.46 18.51
N GLN A 103 -10.68 5.51 17.80
CA GLN A 103 -10.89 4.74 16.56
C GLN A 103 -9.79 5.00 15.52
N TYR A 104 -9.34 6.26 15.40
CA TYR A 104 -8.30 6.61 14.43
C TYR A 104 -6.93 6.11 14.85
N ASN A 105 -6.64 6.06 16.15
CA ASN A 105 -5.40 5.46 16.65
C ASN A 105 -5.39 3.95 16.41
N VAL A 106 -6.51 3.27 16.64
CA VAL A 106 -6.66 1.83 16.37
C VAL A 106 -6.55 1.54 14.85
N ALA A 107 -7.17 2.36 14.00
CA ALA A 107 -7.01 2.23 12.55
C ALA A 107 -5.55 2.40 12.13
N ARG A 108 -4.87 3.43 12.67
CA ARG A 108 -3.46 3.70 12.40
C ARG A 108 -2.58 2.54 12.83
N GLU A 109 -2.83 1.94 13.99
CA GLU A 109 -2.09 0.78 14.51
C GLU A 109 -2.15 -0.40 13.53
N TYR A 110 -3.36 -0.83 13.14
CA TYR A 110 -3.53 -1.94 12.20
C TYR A 110 -2.97 -1.64 10.82
N ALA A 111 -3.17 -0.41 10.33
CA ALA A 111 -2.63 0.00 9.04
C ALA A 111 -1.10 -0.04 9.04
N LEU A 112 -0.45 0.47 10.08
CA LEU A 112 1.02 0.43 10.19
C LEU A 112 1.55 -0.98 10.37
N SER A 113 0.82 -1.86 11.08
CA SER A 113 1.18 -3.27 11.21
C SER A 113 1.19 -3.98 9.84
N ALA A 114 0.15 -3.76 9.03
CA ALA A 114 0.11 -4.27 7.65
C ALA A 114 1.18 -3.65 6.73
N LEU A 115 1.53 -2.38 6.98
CA LEU A 115 2.58 -1.65 6.27
C LEU A 115 4.00 -1.89 6.81
N ALA A 116 4.20 -2.87 7.71
CA ALA A 116 5.53 -3.20 8.20
C ALA A 116 6.46 -3.77 7.09
N LYS A 117 5.87 -4.41 6.08
CA LYS A 117 6.57 -5.01 4.93
C LYS A 117 5.87 -4.59 3.62
N PRO A 118 5.88 -3.30 3.25
CA PRO A 118 5.05 -2.78 2.17
C PRO A 118 5.40 -3.38 0.80
N ASN A 119 6.65 -3.83 0.59
CA ASN A 119 7.09 -4.46 -0.65
C ASN A 119 6.57 -5.90 -0.83
N GLU A 120 6.03 -6.53 0.23
CA GLU A 120 5.42 -7.86 0.18
C GLU A 120 3.91 -7.80 -0.13
N ILE A 121 3.38 -6.59 -0.38
CA ILE A 121 1.96 -6.36 -0.71
C ILE A 121 1.83 -5.53 -2.01
N SER A 122 0.65 -5.63 -2.62
CA SER A 122 0.30 -4.84 -3.79
C SER A 122 0.29 -3.35 -3.47
N LEU A 123 0.78 -2.54 -4.41
CA LEU A 123 0.85 -1.09 -4.26
C LEU A 123 -0.54 -0.47 -4.04
N GLU A 124 -1.59 -1.03 -4.65
CA GLU A 124 -2.96 -0.57 -4.42
C GLU A 124 -3.36 -0.69 -2.94
N ILE A 125 -3.09 -1.84 -2.30
CA ILE A 125 -3.39 -2.06 -0.89
C ILE A 125 -2.51 -1.19 0.01
N GLU A 126 -1.24 -0.98 -0.35
CA GLU A 126 -0.38 -0.02 0.36
C GLU A 126 -0.99 1.40 0.36
N LEU A 127 -1.38 1.91 -0.81
CA LEU A 127 -1.94 3.25 -0.98
C LEU A 127 -3.26 3.43 -0.21
N GLU A 128 -4.10 2.39 -0.23
CA GLU A 128 -5.35 2.34 0.54
C GLU A 128 -5.09 2.34 2.05
N LEU A 129 -4.16 1.52 2.55
CA LEU A 129 -3.79 1.47 3.97
C LEU A 129 -3.18 2.79 4.47
N ILE A 130 -2.40 3.48 3.65
CA ILE A 130 -1.86 4.81 4.00
C ILE A 130 -3.00 5.82 4.24
N GLY A 131 -4.14 5.66 3.58
CA GLY A 131 -5.37 6.41 3.86
C GLY A 131 -5.88 6.25 5.30
N HIS A 132 -5.50 5.16 5.97
CA HIS A 132 -5.82 4.88 7.38
C HIS A 132 -4.68 5.21 8.34
N VAL A 133 -3.48 5.49 7.85
CA VAL A 133 -2.37 6.09 8.63
C VAL A 133 -2.56 7.61 8.73
N MET A 134 -3.76 8.06 9.07
CA MET A 134 -4.04 9.46 9.31
C MET A 134 -3.83 9.76 10.79
N THR A 135 -2.82 10.57 11.10
CA THR A 135 -2.80 11.23 12.40
C THR A 135 -3.83 12.34 12.37
N ASP A 136 -4.68 12.37 13.39
CA ASP A 136 -5.54 13.51 13.65
C ASP A 136 -4.64 14.69 14.08
N MET A 137 -4.12 15.42 13.09
CA MET A 137 -3.14 16.49 13.27
C MET A 137 -3.75 17.81 13.75
N ILE A 138 -5.09 17.90 13.81
CA ILE A 138 -5.81 19.16 13.98
C ILE A 138 -6.73 19.15 15.22
N THR A 139 -6.88 18.01 15.92
CA THR A 139 -7.65 18.00 17.17
C THR A 139 -6.83 18.49 18.38
N PRO A 140 -7.51 18.99 19.42
CA PRO A 140 -6.86 19.34 20.70
C PRO A 140 -6.09 18.18 21.33
N ARG A 141 -6.40 16.93 20.96
CA ARG A 141 -5.76 15.71 21.46
C ARG A 141 -4.69 15.17 20.51
N SER A 142 -4.31 15.91 19.48
CA SER A 142 -3.19 15.54 18.62
C SER A 142 -1.93 15.29 19.47
N PRO A 143 -1.11 14.28 19.11
CA PRO A 143 0.16 14.07 19.78
C PRO A 143 1.03 15.33 19.74
N THR A 144 1.81 15.53 20.80
CA THR A 144 2.77 16.62 20.98
C THR A 144 4.11 16.04 21.44
N GLY A 145 5.16 16.87 21.49
CA GLY A 145 6.46 16.46 21.99
C GLY A 145 7.04 15.26 21.23
N GLN A 146 7.61 14.30 21.97
CA GLN A 146 8.30 13.15 21.39
C GLN A 146 7.36 12.21 20.63
N ASP A 147 6.15 11.98 21.14
CA ASP A 147 5.15 11.13 20.48
C ASP A 147 4.78 11.68 19.10
N TRP A 148 4.71 13.01 18.98
CA TRP A 148 4.47 13.65 17.68
C TRP A 148 5.62 13.42 16.70
N ILE A 149 6.86 13.58 17.15
CA ILE A 149 8.05 13.37 16.31
C ILE A 149 8.03 11.95 15.75
N GLN A 150 7.87 10.94 16.62
CA GLN A 150 7.84 9.53 16.20
C GLN A 150 6.71 9.23 15.21
N ARG A 151 5.51 9.77 15.47
CA ARG A 151 4.37 9.58 14.57
C ARG A 151 4.58 10.26 13.22
N ARG A 152 5.02 11.52 13.22
CA ARG A 152 5.32 12.28 11.99
C ARG A 152 6.33 11.56 11.13
N MET A 153 7.46 11.15 11.73
CA MET A 153 8.53 10.44 11.03
C MET A 153 7.98 9.21 10.33
N LYS A 154 7.28 8.33 11.07
CA LYS A 154 6.74 7.10 10.49
C LYS A 154 5.69 7.36 9.41
N ASP A 155 4.80 8.32 9.65
CA ASP A 155 3.70 8.64 8.74
C ASP A 155 4.19 9.29 7.43
N VAL A 156 5.28 10.05 7.47
CA VAL A 156 5.92 10.62 6.28
C VAL A 156 6.75 9.58 5.54
N GLU A 157 7.48 8.73 6.27
CA GLU A 157 8.26 7.62 5.69
C GLU A 157 7.36 6.71 4.83
N VAL A 158 6.25 6.21 5.37
CA VAL A 158 5.35 5.30 4.62
C VAL A 158 4.72 5.99 3.40
N ARG A 159 4.44 7.30 3.49
CA ARG A 159 3.87 8.07 2.37
C ARG A 159 4.88 8.28 1.25
N LEU A 160 6.11 8.64 1.59
CA LEU A 160 7.18 8.84 0.61
C LEU A 160 7.59 7.52 -0.03
N HIS A 161 7.61 6.43 0.74
CA HIS A 161 7.82 5.09 0.21
C HIS A 161 6.78 4.72 -0.86
N ALA A 162 5.48 4.85 -0.55
CA ALA A 162 4.43 4.54 -1.52
C ALA A 162 4.41 5.51 -2.70
N TRP A 163 4.72 6.80 -2.47
CA TRP A 163 4.87 7.77 -3.57
C TRP A 163 5.97 7.31 -4.52
N LYS A 164 7.15 6.98 -3.99
CA LYS A 164 8.27 6.48 -4.79
C LYS A 164 7.90 5.22 -5.56
N ARG A 165 7.32 4.22 -4.90
CA ARG A 165 6.86 2.99 -5.59
C ARG A 165 5.89 3.32 -6.72
N LEU A 166 4.92 4.20 -6.46
CA LEU A 166 3.94 4.62 -7.45
C LEU A 166 4.56 5.32 -8.65
N THR A 167 5.54 6.20 -8.45
CA THR A 167 6.24 6.85 -9.56
C THR A 167 7.11 5.87 -10.33
N ASP A 168 7.74 4.91 -9.66
CA ASP A 168 8.64 3.94 -10.27
C ASP A 168 7.90 2.91 -11.15
N VAL A 169 6.65 2.55 -10.80
CA VAL A 169 5.85 1.55 -11.56
C VAL A 169 4.97 2.14 -12.66
N VAL A 170 4.75 3.46 -12.67
CA VAL A 170 3.97 4.11 -13.74
C VAL A 170 4.84 4.23 -14.97
N ASP A 171 4.42 3.59 -16.05
CA ASP A 171 5.11 3.66 -17.32
C ASP A 171 4.87 5.04 -17.96
N PRO A 172 5.91 5.88 -18.15
CA PRO A 172 5.76 7.20 -18.73
C PRO A 172 5.26 7.17 -20.18
N ASN A 173 5.53 6.08 -20.91
CA ASN A 173 5.19 5.92 -22.32
C ASN A 173 3.83 5.22 -22.56
N TRP A 174 3.12 4.86 -21.49
CA TRP A 174 1.79 4.26 -21.62
C TRP A 174 0.78 5.25 -22.21
N ASP A 175 0.07 4.83 -23.25
CA ASP A 175 -0.97 5.62 -23.92
C ASP A 175 -2.38 5.18 -23.47
N PRO A 176 -3.19 6.07 -22.87
CA PRO A 176 -4.58 5.76 -22.52
C PRO A 176 -5.49 5.48 -23.71
N ASN A 177 -5.10 5.86 -24.93
CA ASN A 177 -5.91 5.62 -26.13
C ASN A 177 -5.61 4.27 -26.79
N ASP A 178 -4.49 3.62 -26.42
CA ASP A 178 -4.13 2.28 -26.88
C ASP A 178 -4.91 1.20 -26.12
N MET A 179 -6.23 1.23 -26.24
CA MET A 179 -7.13 0.32 -25.52
C MET A 179 -6.99 -1.13 -26.02
N PRO A 180 -7.17 -2.13 -25.14
CA PRO A 180 -7.35 -3.51 -25.57
C PRO A 180 -8.65 -3.67 -26.37
N PHE A 181 -8.69 -4.64 -27.26
CA PHE A 181 -9.93 -4.99 -27.94
C PHE A 181 -10.92 -5.61 -26.96
N ILE A 182 -12.19 -5.18 -27.03
CA ILE A 182 -13.29 -5.85 -26.32
C ILE A 182 -13.49 -7.25 -26.90
N ASN A 183 -13.54 -7.34 -28.24
CA ASN A 183 -13.58 -8.58 -29.00
C ASN A 183 -12.40 -8.59 -29.97
N VAL A 184 -11.54 -9.62 -29.88
CA VAL A 184 -10.37 -9.75 -30.75
C VAL A 184 -10.84 -9.98 -32.19
N PRO A 185 -10.33 -9.20 -33.17
CA PRO A 185 -10.72 -9.37 -34.56
C PRO A 185 -10.28 -10.75 -35.08
N LEU A 186 -11.09 -11.32 -35.97
CA LEU A 186 -10.74 -12.57 -36.63
C LEU A 186 -9.58 -12.37 -37.63
N PRO A 187 -8.73 -13.37 -37.84
CA PRO A 187 -7.73 -13.33 -38.90
C PRO A 187 -8.37 -13.08 -40.27
N PRO A 188 -7.71 -12.35 -41.18
CA PRO A 188 -8.21 -12.12 -42.53
C PRO A 188 -8.58 -13.45 -43.22
N GLY A 189 -9.79 -13.52 -43.80
CA GLY A 189 -10.28 -14.71 -44.49
C GLY A 189 -11.06 -15.71 -43.61
N VAL A 190 -11.20 -15.45 -42.31
CA VAL A 190 -12.08 -16.22 -41.43
C VAL A 190 -13.45 -15.55 -41.36
N GLU A 191 -14.50 -16.26 -41.77
CA GLU A 191 -15.89 -15.81 -41.63
C GLU A 191 -16.38 -15.97 -40.18
N GLY A 192 -17.12 -14.98 -39.67
CA GLY A 192 -17.73 -15.04 -38.34
C GLY A 192 -17.81 -13.69 -37.64
N ILE A 193 -18.00 -13.74 -36.32
CA ILE A 193 -18.02 -12.56 -35.44
C ILE A 193 -16.76 -12.52 -34.57
N SER A 194 -16.20 -11.33 -34.39
CA SER A 194 -15.08 -11.11 -33.46
C SER A 194 -15.42 -11.63 -32.06
N GLY A 195 -14.48 -12.31 -31.43
CA GLY A 195 -14.70 -12.94 -30.11
C GLY A 195 -15.36 -14.32 -30.16
N MET A 196 -15.64 -14.90 -31.33
CA MET A 196 -16.06 -16.31 -31.40
C MET A 196 -14.97 -17.26 -30.88
N SER A 197 -15.37 -18.47 -30.50
CA SER A 197 -14.45 -19.50 -30.02
C SER A 197 -13.40 -19.86 -31.09
N PRO A 198 -12.10 -19.94 -30.75
CA PRO A 198 -11.06 -20.38 -31.70
C PRO A 198 -11.34 -21.77 -32.30
N LYS A 199 -12.02 -22.65 -31.56
CA LYS A 199 -12.41 -23.99 -32.02
C LYS A 199 -13.30 -23.97 -33.27
N SER A 200 -13.98 -22.85 -33.53
CA SER A 200 -14.82 -22.66 -34.71
C SER A 200 -14.03 -22.30 -35.98
N ILE A 201 -12.75 -21.92 -35.86
CA ILE A 201 -11.87 -21.67 -37.00
C ILE A 201 -11.35 -23.01 -37.52
N LYS A 202 -11.72 -23.38 -38.76
CA LYS A 202 -11.38 -24.70 -39.33
C LYS A 202 -9.88 -24.84 -39.65
N ASP A 203 -9.27 -23.80 -40.20
CA ASP A 203 -7.85 -23.79 -40.53
C ASP A 203 -7.00 -23.76 -39.23
N PRO A 204 -6.16 -24.77 -38.97
CA PRO A 204 -5.36 -24.83 -37.75
C PRO A 204 -4.32 -23.70 -37.65
N LYS A 205 -3.83 -23.18 -38.78
CA LYS A 205 -2.85 -22.08 -38.80
C LYS A 205 -3.53 -20.76 -38.40
N LEU A 206 -4.68 -20.46 -39.01
CA LEU A 206 -5.47 -19.27 -38.66
C LEU A 206 -6.01 -19.36 -37.22
N ARG A 207 -6.35 -20.57 -36.75
CA ARG A 207 -6.73 -20.79 -35.35
C ARG A 207 -5.60 -20.43 -34.38
N ALA A 208 -4.39 -20.92 -34.62
CA ALA A 208 -3.24 -20.64 -33.78
C ALA A 208 -2.88 -19.14 -33.75
N GLU A 209 -2.97 -18.46 -34.91
CA GLU A 209 -2.77 -17.00 -35.00
C GLU A 209 -3.81 -16.23 -34.18
N TYR A 210 -5.07 -16.66 -34.25
CA TYR A 210 -6.16 -16.06 -33.48
C TYR A 210 -6.00 -16.30 -31.97
N GLU A 211 -5.62 -17.51 -31.54
CA GLU A 211 -5.32 -17.84 -30.15
C GLU A 211 -4.17 -16.98 -29.60
N ALA A 212 -3.08 -16.82 -30.36
CA ALA A 212 -1.98 -15.93 -30.00
C ALA A 212 -2.41 -14.46 -29.91
N SER A 213 -3.32 -14.02 -30.79
CA SER A 213 -3.89 -12.67 -30.76
C SER A 213 -4.79 -12.45 -29.54
N ILE A 214 -5.54 -13.46 -29.12
CA ILE A 214 -6.32 -13.45 -27.87
C ILE A 214 -5.40 -13.31 -26.67
N GLU A 215 -4.39 -14.16 -26.55
CA GLU A 215 -3.45 -14.12 -25.42
C GLU A 215 -2.72 -12.76 -25.35
N LYS A 216 -2.25 -12.24 -26.49
CA LYS A 216 -1.63 -10.91 -26.55
C LYS A 216 -2.59 -9.80 -26.12
N ASN A 217 -3.86 -9.88 -26.54
CA ASN A 217 -4.88 -8.91 -26.13
C ASN A 217 -5.22 -9.01 -24.63
N GLU A 218 -5.23 -10.21 -24.05
CA GLU A 218 -5.41 -10.42 -22.61
C GLU A 218 -4.26 -9.79 -21.81
N GLN A 219 -3.01 -10.02 -22.22
CA GLN A 219 -1.83 -9.38 -21.63
C GLN A 219 -1.91 -7.85 -21.74
N LYS A 220 -2.32 -7.34 -22.91
CA LYS A 220 -2.56 -5.90 -23.13
C LYS A 220 -3.65 -5.36 -22.20
N ALA A 221 -4.76 -6.08 -22.06
CA ALA A 221 -5.88 -5.67 -21.21
C ALA A 221 -5.49 -5.62 -19.73
N LYS A 222 -4.70 -6.58 -19.26
CA LYS A 222 -4.13 -6.60 -17.90
C LYS A 222 -3.22 -5.39 -17.67
N ARG A 223 -2.21 -5.19 -18.54
CA ARG A 223 -1.30 -4.04 -18.44
C ARG A 223 -2.05 -2.71 -18.50
N TYR A 224 -3.03 -2.59 -19.40
CA TYR A 224 -3.85 -1.39 -19.56
C TYR A 224 -4.62 -1.08 -18.27
N SER A 225 -5.28 -2.09 -17.69
CA SER A 225 -6.04 -1.93 -16.45
C SER A 225 -5.14 -1.53 -15.26
N GLU A 226 -3.97 -2.17 -15.14
CA GLU A 226 -2.97 -1.84 -14.13
C GLU A 226 -2.49 -0.39 -14.25
N GLN A 227 -1.99 0.02 -15.43
CA GLN A 227 -1.49 1.37 -15.66
C GLN A 227 -2.58 2.45 -15.52
N TYR A 228 -3.81 2.14 -15.96
CA TYR A 228 -4.94 3.04 -15.78
C TYR A 228 -5.26 3.27 -14.29
N GLY A 229 -5.25 2.20 -13.48
CA GLY A 229 -5.40 2.28 -12.01
C GLY A 229 -4.27 3.09 -11.36
N LEU A 230 -3.02 2.79 -11.70
CA LEU A 230 -1.85 3.49 -11.18
C LEU A 230 -1.86 4.99 -11.51
N ARG A 231 -2.27 5.37 -12.72
CA ARG A 231 -2.36 6.80 -13.10
C ARG A 231 -3.47 7.54 -12.37
N LYS A 232 -4.59 6.89 -12.05
CA LYS A 232 -5.60 7.47 -11.14
C LYS A 232 -5.01 7.75 -9.77
N TRP A 233 -4.21 6.83 -9.24
CA TRP A 233 -3.47 7.03 -8.00
C TRP A 233 -2.44 8.15 -8.12
N LEU A 234 -1.62 8.18 -9.16
CA LEU A 234 -0.60 9.21 -9.38
C LEU A 234 -1.19 10.62 -9.48
N LYS A 235 -2.42 10.75 -9.98
CA LYS A 235 -3.14 12.04 -9.98
C LYS A 235 -3.62 12.48 -8.58
N ARG A 236 -3.98 11.53 -7.70
CA ARG A 236 -4.68 11.80 -6.43
C ARG A 236 -3.79 11.75 -5.21
N PHE A 237 -2.82 10.83 -5.18
CA PHE A 237 -2.01 10.53 -4.00
C PHE A 237 -0.94 11.59 -3.73
N PRO A 238 -0.09 11.99 -4.70
CA PRO A 238 0.95 13.00 -4.48
C PRO A 238 0.46 14.31 -3.85
N PRO A 239 -0.62 14.96 -4.35
CA PRO A 239 -1.10 16.21 -3.72
C PRO A 239 -1.62 16.02 -2.29
N ARG A 240 -2.12 14.83 -1.95
CA ARG A 240 -2.56 14.49 -0.59
C ARG A 240 -1.38 14.22 0.33
N ALA A 241 -0.39 13.46 -0.15
CA ALA A 241 0.84 13.17 0.58
C ALA A 241 1.62 14.46 0.87
N GLU A 242 1.82 15.31 -0.14
CA GLU A 242 2.44 16.62 -0.01
C GLU A 242 1.74 17.50 1.04
N ARG A 243 0.41 17.64 0.93
CA ARG A 243 -0.37 18.41 1.92
C ARG A 243 -0.20 17.88 3.34
N TYR A 244 -0.14 16.55 3.50
CA TYR A 244 0.11 15.93 4.79
C TYR A 244 1.50 16.28 5.32
N ILE A 245 2.54 16.05 4.51
CA ILE A 245 3.95 16.30 4.87
C ILE A 245 4.15 17.75 5.27
N VAL A 246 3.63 18.69 4.47
CA VAL A 246 3.69 20.13 4.77
C VAL A 246 3.06 20.40 6.14
N ARG A 247 1.83 19.94 6.38
CA ARG A 247 1.15 20.14 7.67
C ARG A 247 1.92 19.53 8.84
N ALA A 248 2.46 18.34 8.67
CA ALA A 248 3.14 17.60 9.71
C ALA A 248 4.46 18.27 10.12
N TYR A 249 5.27 18.69 9.16
CA TYR A 249 6.53 19.39 9.46
C TYR A 249 6.35 20.87 9.79
N SER A 250 5.20 21.45 9.46
CA SER A 250 4.80 22.78 9.93
C SER A 250 4.30 22.79 11.38
N LYS A 251 4.35 21.68 12.13
CA LYS A 251 3.94 21.62 13.55
C LYS A 251 5.18 21.43 14.43
N PRO A 252 5.34 22.21 15.52
CA PRO A 252 6.45 22.06 16.46
C PRO A 252 6.57 20.65 17.07
N PRO A 253 7.79 20.17 17.36
CA PRO A 253 9.06 20.82 17.05
C PRO A 253 9.37 20.74 15.55
N PHE A 254 9.79 21.87 14.99
CA PHE A 254 10.15 21.96 13.57
C PHE A 254 11.47 21.24 13.31
N ASN A 255 11.54 20.49 12.22
CA ASN A 255 12.77 19.81 11.82
C ASN A 255 12.87 19.75 10.29
N LEU A 256 13.37 20.83 9.68
CA LEU A 256 13.52 20.93 8.23
C LEU A 256 14.62 20.01 7.68
N GLU A 257 15.66 19.75 8.46
CA GLU A 257 16.77 18.88 8.03
C GLU A 257 16.31 17.42 7.94
N GLU A 258 15.53 16.94 8.93
CA GLU A 258 14.89 15.62 8.88
C GLU A 258 13.98 15.49 7.65
N LEU A 259 13.16 16.50 7.36
CA LEU A 259 12.31 16.50 6.16
C LEU A 259 13.14 16.44 4.89
N LYS A 260 14.22 17.22 4.79
CA LYS A 260 15.11 17.24 3.64
C LYS A 260 15.74 15.85 3.40
N GLN A 261 16.25 15.22 4.46
CA GLN A 261 16.79 13.86 4.40
C GLN A 261 15.77 12.85 3.88
N TYR A 262 14.53 12.92 4.35
CA TYR A 262 13.46 12.06 3.82
C TYR A 262 13.19 12.32 2.34
N LEU A 263 13.08 13.58 1.90
CA LEU A 263 12.82 13.91 0.50
C LEU A 263 13.96 13.45 -0.42
N ASP A 264 15.20 13.56 0.05
CA ASP A 264 16.40 13.09 -0.65
C ASP A 264 16.41 11.56 -0.79
N ASN A 265 16.12 10.84 0.30
CA ASN A 265 16.14 9.37 0.32
C ASN A 265 15.08 8.73 -0.59
N TYR A 266 13.94 9.38 -0.81
CA TYR A 266 12.84 8.85 -1.63
C TYR A 266 12.81 9.39 -3.08
N THR A 267 13.86 10.11 -3.50
CA THR A 267 14.03 10.57 -4.90
C THR A 267 12.82 11.33 -5.45
N ILE A 268 12.27 12.25 -4.65
CA ILE A 268 11.22 13.14 -5.12
C ILE A 268 11.83 14.16 -6.09
N ASP A 269 11.13 14.50 -7.16
CA ASP A 269 11.63 15.48 -8.13
C ASP A 269 11.95 16.82 -7.45
N GLU A 270 13.05 17.47 -7.88
CA GLU A 270 13.57 18.68 -7.21
C GLU A 270 12.53 19.82 -7.16
N LYS A 271 11.64 19.91 -8.14
CA LYS A 271 10.57 20.91 -8.15
C LYS A 271 9.56 20.66 -7.04
N THR A 272 9.12 19.42 -6.85
CA THR A 272 8.22 19.02 -5.76
C THR A 272 8.89 19.16 -4.40
N LYS A 273 10.15 18.73 -4.27
CA LYS A 273 10.94 18.91 -3.05
C LYS A 273 11.05 20.38 -2.65
N ALA A 274 11.42 21.26 -3.59
CA ALA A 274 11.49 22.70 -3.34
C ALA A 274 10.14 23.28 -2.91
N ARG A 275 9.03 22.87 -3.53
CA ARG A 275 7.68 23.30 -3.17
C ARG A 275 7.32 22.91 -1.73
N ILE A 276 7.55 21.65 -1.34
CA ILE A 276 7.30 21.16 0.02
C ILE A 276 8.12 21.95 1.06
N LEU A 277 9.43 22.11 0.82
CA LEU A 277 10.31 22.82 1.76
C LEU A 277 9.90 24.29 1.92
N ASN A 278 9.63 24.99 0.81
CA ASN A 278 9.18 26.37 0.84
C ASN A 278 7.86 26.54 1.61
N ASP A 279 6.89 25.67 1.39
CA ASP A 279 5.59 25.71 2.08
C ASP A 279 5.74 25.47 3.59
N VAL A 280 6.61 24.53 3.99
CA VAL A 280 6.90 24.30 5.42
C VAL A 280 7.60 25.52 6.03
N THR A 281 8.65 26.05 5.40
CA THR A 281 9.36 27.24 5.89
C THR A 281 8.42 28.43 6.07
N LYS A 282 7.55 28.69 5.09
CA LYS A 282 6.54 29.75 5.18
C LYS A 282 5.59 29.54 6.36
N ASN A 283 5.01 28.34 6.50
CA ASN A 283 4.10 28.03 7.60
C ASN A 283 4.78 28.10 8.99
N MET A 284 6.08 27.78 9.07
CA MET A 284 6.86 27.93 10.30
C MET A 284 6.99 29.40 10.68
N GLN A 285 7.37 30.27 9.72
CA GLN A 285 7.49 31.72 9.94
C GLN A 285 6.16 32.34 10.38
N ASP A 286 5.07 32.00 9.71
CA ASP A 286 3.72 32.49 10.03
C ASP A 286 3.28 32.09 11.45
N LYS A 287 3.68 30.90 11.92
CA LYS A 287 3.36 30.42 13.27
C LYS A 287 4.23 31.06 14.34
N SER A 288 5.53 31.24 14.07
CA SER A 288 6.44 31.92 15.00
C SER A 288 6.04 33.37 15.27
N GLN A 289 5.46 34.06 14.29
CA GLN A 289 4.96 35.43 14.46
C GLN A 289 3.67 35.53 15.28
N LYS A 290 2.87 34.46 15.35
CA LYS A 290 1.56 34.44 16.02
C LYS A 290 1.60 34.02 17.48
N ILE A 291 2.74 33.55 17.99
CA ILE A 291 2.87 33.23 19.42
C ILE A 291 2.88 34.57 20.18
N PRO A 292 1.85 34.88 20.99
CA PRO A 292 1.81 36.12 21.75
C PRO A 292 3.08 36.17 22.61
N LYS A 293 3.83 37.28 22.55
CA LYS A 293 4.89 37.54 23.52
C LYS A 293 4.22 37.48 24.88
N GLU A 294 4.68 36.59 25.77
CA GLU A 294 4.17 36.55 27.13
C GLU A 294 4.22 37.98 27.70
N PRO A 295 3.13 38.49 28.29
CA PRO A 295 3.15 39.80 28.91
C PRO A 295 4.26 39.77 29.97
N GLY A 296 5.28 40.61 29.77
CA GLY A 296 6.44 40.69 30.66
C GLY A 296 5.95 40.81 32.09
N LYS A 297 6.36 39.85 32.93
CA LYS A 297 6.18 39.91 34.38
C LYS A 297 7.13 40.93 34.98
#